data_AF-A0A3M0XPG5-F1
#
_entry.id   AF-A0A3M0XPG5-F1
#
_cell.length_a   1.000
_cell.length_b   1.000
_cell.length_c   1.000
_cell.angle_alpha   90.00
_cell.angle_beta   90.00
_cell.angle_gamma   90.00
#
_symmetry.space_group_name_H-M   'P 1'
#
loop_
_entity.id
_entity.type
_entity.pdbx_description
1 polymer ?
#
loop_
_entity_poly.entity_id
_entity_poly.type
_entity_poly.pdbx_seq_one_letter_code
_entity_poly.pdbx_strand_id
1 'polypeptide(L)'
;NYRIVVHGKPFWAWEQFMPITFELGVLLSGFGALFGMLALNGLPRLHHPLFSKERFLRASDDGFFIAIETDEPASAQSLLQQAGASAVEIVEEDA
;
A
#
# COMPACT_ATOMS: atom_id res chain seq x y z
N ASN A 1 14.85 -34.10 24.75
CA ASN A 1 14.03 -33.65 25.89
C ASN A 1 14.97 -32.86 26.81
N TYR A 2 14.94 -31.52 26.75
CA TYR A 2 15.86 -30.67 27.51
C TYR A 2 15.05 -29.75 28.41
N ARG A 3 14.73 -30.24 29.61
CA ARG A 3 13.94 -29.54 30.62
C ARG A 3 14.87 -29.05 31.71
N ILE A 4 14.97 -27.74 31.85
CA ILE A 4 15.71 -27.10 32.94
C ILE A 4 14.69 -26.42 33.85
N VAL A 5 14.77 -26.70 35.15
CA VAL A 5 14.04 -25.94 36.17
C VAL A 5 14.84 -24.67 36.46
N VAL A 6 14.30 -23.51 36.08
CA VAL A 6 14.91 -22.19 36.34
C VAL A 6 14.17 -21.52 37.49
N HIS A 7 14.90 -21.05 38.50
CA HIS A 7 14.36 -20.37 39.68
C HIS A 7 13.27 -21.16 40.46
N GLY A 8 13.28 -22.49 40.38
CA GLY A 8 12.33 -23.35 41.10
C GLY A 8 10.87 -23.27 40.62
N LYS A 9 10.62 -22.61 39.47
CA LYS A 9 9.27 -22.40 38.96
C LYS A 9 8.76 -23.62 38.18
N PRO A 10 7.44 -23.86 38.15
CA PRO A 10 6.84 -24.89 37.31
C PRO A 10 7.21 -24.70 35.83
N PHE A 11 7.31 -25.79 35.07
CA PHE A 11 7.64 -25.74 33.63
C PHE A 11 6.62 -24.95 32.79
N TRP A 12 5.39 -24.78 33.29
CA TRP A 12 4.31 -24.05 32.63
C TRP A 12 3.95 -22.77 33.40
N ALA A 13 4.93 -21.90 33.65
CA ALA A 13 4.71 -20.58 34.23
C ALA A 13 4.37 -19.56 33.12
N TRP A 14 3.09 -19.41 32.81
CA TRP A 14 2.61 -18.62 31.67
C TRP A 14 2.90 -17.11 31.80
N GLU A 15 3.03 -16.61 33.03
CA GLU A 15 3.25 -15.20 33.34
C GLU A 15 4.54 -14.67 32.72
N GLN A 16 5.56 -15.52 32.56
CA GLN A 16 6.83 -15.14 31.94
C GLN A 16 6.73 -15.02 30.41
N PHE A 17 5.77 -15.71 29.79
CA PHE A 17 5.57 -15.66 28.35
C PHE A 17 4.78 -14.42 27.92
N MET A 18 4.05 -13.77 28.84
CA MET A 18 3.21 -12.61 28.52
C MET A 18 3.96 -11.47 27.81
N PRO A 19 5.10 -10.96 28.33
CA PRO A 19 5.84 -9.89 27.64
C PRO A 19 6.34 -10.34 26.27
N ILE A 20 6.85 -11.56 26.16
CA ILE A 20 7.43 -12.10 24.92
C ILE A 20 6.34 -12.25 23.84
N THR A 21 5.19 -12.84 24.19
CA THR A 21 4.08 -13.03 23.27
C THR A 21 3.47 -11.69 22.87
N PHE A 22 3.39 -10.72 23.78
CA PHE A 22 2.94 -9.35 23.45
C PHE A 22 3.86 -8.71 22.42
N GLU A 23 5.18 -8.69 22.66
CA GLU A 23 6.15 -8.11 21.73
C GLU A 23 6.12 -8.81 20.36
N LEU A 24 6.02 -10.16 20.34
CA LEU A 24 5.87 -10.90 19.08
C LEU A 24 4.56 -10.56 18.37
N GLY A 25 3.46 -10.40 19.09
CA GLY A 25 2.17 -10.00 18.54
C GLY A 25 2.24 -8.62 17.89
N VAL A 26 2.81 -7.63 18.58
CA VAL A 26 3.02 -6.27 18.06
C VAL A 26 3.96 -6.28 16.86
N LEU A 27 5.08 -7.01 16.95
CA LEU A 27 6.06 -7.11 15.87
C LEU A 27 5.45 -7.71 14.59
N LEU A 28 4.75 -8.84 14.72
CA LEU A 28 4.09 -9.50 13.59
C LEU A 28 2.93 -8.65 13.03
N SER A 29 2.20 -7.94 13.90
CA SER A 29 1.17 -6.99 13.46
C SER A 29 1.77 -5.83 12.67
N GLY A 30 2.89 -5.25 13.11
CA GLY A 30 3.59 -4.19 12.41
C GLY A 30 4.05 -4.62 11.00
N PHE A 31 4.70 -5.78 10.90
CA PHE A 31 5.09 -6.33 9.59
C PHE A 31 3.89 -6.71 8.72
N GLY A 32 2.86 -7.32 9.32
CA GLY A 32 1.63 -7.68 8.61
C GLY A 32 0.91 -6.46 8.05
N ALA A 33 0.84 -5.37 8.82
CA ALA A 33 0.24 -4.11 8.39
C ALA A 33 1.07 -3.45 7.27
N LEU A 34 2.40 -3.37 7.42
CA LEU A 34 3.27 -2.76 6.42
C LEU A 34 3.25 -3.56 5.11
N PHE A 35 3.58 -4.85 5.14
CA PHE A 35 3.63 -5.66 3.93
C PHE A 35 2.24 -5.93 3.35
N GLY A 36 1.22 -6.05 4.21
CA GLY A 36 -0.17 -6.17 3.77
C GLY A 36 -0.64 -4.93 3.02
N MET A 37 -0.39 -3.73 3.56
CA MET A 37 -0.74 -2.47 2.89
C MET A 37 0.00 -2.34 1.55
N LEU A 38 1.30 -2.63 1.50
CA LEU A 38 2.06 -2.58 0.26
C LEU A 38 1.50 -3.55 -0.79
N ALA A 39 1.30 -4.82 -0.43
CA ALA A 39 0.80 -5.83 -1.34
C ALA A 39 -0.61 -5.53 -1.85
N LEU A 40 -1.53 -5.12 -0.95
CA LEU A 40 -2.92 -4.83 -1.32
C LEU A 40 -3.05 -3.57 -2.18
N ASN A 41 -2.15 -2.59 -2.01
CA ASN A 41 -2.10 -1.40 -2.86
C ASN A 41 -1.31 -1.62 -4.16
N GLY A 42 -0.82 -2.84 -4.45
CA GLY A 42 -0.03 -3.13 -5.65
C GLY A 42 1.37 -2.49 -5.65
N LEU A 43 1.92 -2.20 -4.48
CA LEU A 43 3.27 -1.70 -4.28
C LEU A 43 4.25 -2.86 -4.02
N PRO A 44 5.53 -2.75 -4.41
CA PRO A 44 6.22 -1.60 -5.00
C PRO A 44 6.04 -1.50 -6.53
N ARG A 45 5.43 -0.42 -7.01
CA ARG A 45 5.32 -0.11 -8.44
C ARG A 45 6.20 1.09 -8.77
N LEU A 46 7.47 0.82 -9.09
CA LEU A 46 8.48 1.85 -9.35
C LEU A 46 8.23 2.61 -10.66
N HIS A 47 7.56 1.98 -11.61
CA HIS A 47 7.14 2.61 -12.86
C HIS A 47 5.63 2.45 -13.04
N HIS A 48 4.97 3.57 -13.29
CA HIS A 48 3.56 3.66 -13.65
C HIS A 48 3.45 4.59 -14.87
N PRO A 49 2.68 4.26 -15.92
CA PRO A 49 2.60 5.08 -17.14
C PRO A 49 2.26 6.56 -16.88
N LEU A 50 1.42 6.84 -15.88
CA LEU A 50 1.11 8.19 -15.39
C LEU A 50 2.35 9.03 -15.02
N PHE A 51 3.43 8.42 -14.54
CA PHE A 51 4.66 9.14 -14.17
C PHE A 51 5.39 9.73 -15.39
N SER A 52 5.07 9.29 -16.62
CA SER A 52 5.66 9.85 -17.86
C SER A 52 5.14 11.26 -18.19
N LYS A 53 4.01 11.69 -17.61
CA LYS A 53 3.37 12.96 -17.95
C LYS A 53 3.84 14.07 -17.03
N GLU A 54 4.37 15.16 -17.62
CA GLU A 54 4.90 16.31 -16.86
C GLU A 54 3.87 16.91 -15.89
N ARG A 55 2.59 16.97 -16.27
CA ARG A 55 1.53 17.47 -15.40
C ARG A 55 1.33 16.60 -14.16
N PHE A 56 1.48 15.29 -14.28
CA PHE A 56 1.25 14.36 -13.19
C PHE A 56 2.30 14.47 -12.08
N LEU A 57 3.45 15.10 -12.34
CA LEU A 57 4.45 15.41 -11.31
C LEU A 57 3.88 16.31 -10.19
N ARG A 58 2.78 17.02 -10.44
CA ARG A 58 2.07 17.86 -9.46
C ARG A 58 1.05 17.09 -8.61
N ALA A 59 0.83 15.79 -8.85
CA ALA A 59 -0.19 15.00 -8.17
C ALA A 59 0.01 14.87 -6.65
N SER A 60 1.25 15.03 -6.17
CA SER A 60 1.56 14.98 -4.74
C SER A 60 1.68 16.36 -4.07
N ASP A 61 1.47 17.45 -4.82
CA ASP A 61 1.67 18.82 -4.33
C ASP A 61 0.37 19.63 -4.42
N ASP A 62 0.05 20.17 -5.59
CA ASP A 62 -1.01 21.16 -5.78
C ASP A 62 -2.05 20.80 -6.86
N GLY A 63 -1.99 19.58 -7.43
CA GLY A 63 -2.89 19.12 -8.48
C GLY A 63 -3.76 17.94 -8.06
N PHE A 64 -5.05 17.98 -8.43
CA PHE A 64 -5.96 16.84 -8.34
C PHE A 64 -6.11 16.18 -9.71
N PHE A 65 -6.03 14.85 -9.74
CA PHE A 65 -6.06 14.06 -10.97
C PHE A 65 -7.10 12.96 -10.88
N ILE A 66 -7.76 12.69 -11.99
CA ILE A 66 -8.67 11.57 -12.18
C ILE A 66 -8.13 10.77 -13.37
N ALA A 67 -7.83 9.50 -13.15
CA ALA A 67 -7.44 8.57 -14.20
C ALA A 67 -8.61 7.62 -14.49
N ILE A 68 -8.86 7.37 -15.77
CA ILE A 68 -9.87 6.43 -16.24
C ILE A 68 -9.18 5.48 -17.19
N GLU A 69 -9.16 4.19 -16.83
CA GLU A 69 -8.76 3.12 -17.73
C GLU A 69 -9.97 2.76 -18.61
N THR A 70 -9.82 2.89 -19.92
CA THR A 70 -10.92 2.65 -20.87
C THR A 70 -10.41 2.30 -22.26
N ASP A 71 -11.15 1.46 -22.96
CA ASP A 71 -10.95 1.17 -24.38
C ASP A 71 -11.60 2.23 -25.30
N GLU A 72 -12.39 3.16 -24.74
CA GLU A 72 -13.14 4.19 -25.48
C GLU A 72 -12.69 5.62 -25.09
N PRO A 73 -11.47 6.05 -25.48
CA PRO A 73 -10.87 7.30 -25.00
C PRO A 73 -11.67 8.56 -25.36
N ALA A 74 -12.33 8.56 -26.53
CA ALA A 74 -13.13 9.70 -26.99
C ALA A 74 -14.33 9.99 -26.07
N SER A 75 -15.00 8.93 -25.60
CA SER A 75 -16.16 9.06 -24.70
C SER A 75 -15.70 9.61 -23.35
N ALA A 76 -14.67 9.00 -22.75
CA ALA A 76 -14.11 9.44 -21.48
C ALA A 76 -13.58 10.89 -21.51
N GLN A 77 -12.91 11.30 -22.60
CA GLN A 77 -12.45 12.68 -22.76
C GLN A 77 -13.61 13.67 -22.76
N SER A 78 -14.70 13.36 -23.48
CA SER A 78 -15.88 14.21 -23.52
C SER A 78 -16.56 14.33 -22.15
N LEU A 79 -16.61 13.24 -21.37
CA LEU A 79 -17.14 13.21 -20.02
C LEU A 79 -16.29 14.07 -19.06
N LEU A 80 -14.97 13.94 -19.12
CA LEU A 80 -14.05 14.73 -18.27
C LEU A 80 -14.13 16.23 -18.60
N GLN A 81 -14.24 16.59 -19.88
CA GLN A 81 -14.43 17.97 -20.29
C GLN A 81 -15.75 18.55 -19.77
N GLN A 82 -16.85 17.79 -19.87
CA GLN A 82 -18.15 18.20 -19.33
C GLN A 82 -18.14 18.32 -17.80
N ALA A 83 -17.37 17.48 -17.11
CA ALA A 83 -17.17 17.53 -15.67
C ALA A 83 -16.32 18.73 -15.20
N GLY A 84 -15.73 19.51 -16.13
CA GLY A 84 -14.94 20.70 -15.81
C GLY A 84 -13.44 20.44 -15.63
N ALA A 85 -12.89 19.37 -16.23
CA ALA A 85 -11.46 19.13 -16.22
C ALA A 85 -10.68 20.29 -16.88
N SER A 86 -9.66 20.79 -16.19
CA SER A 86 -8.82 21.90 -16.68
C SER A 86 -7.89 21.49 -17.82
N ALA A 87 -7.46 20.23 -17.82
CA ALA A 87 -6.68 19.60 -18.89
C ALA A 87 -7.02 18.10 -18.93
N VAL A 88 -7.02 17.52 -20.13
CA VAL A 88 -7.23 16.08 -20.33
C VAL A 88 -6.13 15.55 -21.24
N GLU A 89 -5.43 14.50 -20.80
CA GLU A 89 -4.34 13.87 -21.52
C GLU A 89 -4.59 12.37 -21.64
N ILE A 90 -4.26 11.82 -22.82
CA ILE A 90 -4.30 10.37 -23.05
C ILE A 90 -2.95 9.80 -22.62
N VAL A 91 -3.00 8.75 -21.81
CA VAL A 91 -1.84 8.01 -21.31
C VAL A 91 -1.93 6.62 -21.90
N GLU A 92 -0.95 6.26 -22.71
CA GLU A 92 -0.82 4.90 -23.21
C GLU A 92 -0.02 4.07 -22.22
N GLU A 93 -0.38 2.80 -22.08
CA GLU A 93 0.36 1.86 -21.26
C GLU A 93 1.57 1.38 -22.07
N ASP A 94 2.78 1.74 -21.61
CA ASP A 94 4.02 1.22 -22.18
C ASP A 94 4.09 -0.29 -21.88
N ALA A 95 4.05 -1.12 -22.93
CA ALA A 95 4.07 -2.59 -22.85
C ALA A 95 5.40 -3.17 -22.37
#